data_AF-A0A7V7MP37-F1
#
_entry.id   AF-A0A7V7MP37-F1
#
_cell.length_a   1.000
_cell.length_b   1.000
_cell.length_c   1.000
_cell.angle_alpha   90.00
_cell.angle_beta   90.00
_cell.angle_gamma   90.00
#
_symmetry.space_group_name_H-M   'P 1'
#
loop_
_entity.id
_entity.type
_entity.pdbx_description
1 polymer ?
#
loop_
_entity_poly.entity_id
_entity_poly.type
_entity_poly.pdbx_seq_one_letter_code
_entity_poly.pdbx_strand_id
1 'polypeptide(L)'
;MPMRKSCWMASLLVLVAACGGESSPGPEPGVEFGPGQGHLPRQEGEPDQIQVQHILIGVRSSGSPGTRSRQDAENLATELLERARSGENFSDLVRTYSEDPVRPGDPLPGSYRMTNHGVKDSAWQKEAVRAQTRYQNIMEDLRNAREAGHLSPEDFQTESTRAQQDYQKATRASQVFPRDEMVPAFGNVGFPLAVGEVGLAPYHPKDSSFGFHIIKRLK
;
A
#
# COMPACT_ATOMS: atom_id res chain seq x y z
N MET A 1 -8.21 -18.11 -80.05
CA MET A 1 -8.89 -19.40 -79.84
C MET A 1 -8.47 -19.97 -78.48
N PRO A 2 -9.35 -20.73 -77.80
CA PRO A 2 -9.63 -20.60 -76.36
C PRO A 2 -9.10 -21.76 -75.51
N MET A 3 -9.02 -21.57 -74.18
CA MET A 3 -9.42 -22.51 -73.10
C MET A 3 -8.80 -22.04 -71.76
N ARG A 4 -9.58 -21.50 -70.81
CA ARG A 4 -10.54 -22.14 -69.87
C ARG A 4 -9.87 -22.85 -68.68
N LYS A 5 -10.09 -22.23 -67.50
CA LYS A 5 -10.61 -22.81 -66.23
C LYS A 5 -9.72 -23.81 -65.48
N SER A 6 -9.32 -23.50 -64.25
CA SER A 6 -10.14 -23.77 -63.05
C SER A 6 -9.37 -23.53 -61.74
N CYS A 7 -10.10 -22.99 -60.76
CA CYS A 7 -9.74 -22.89 -59.35
C CYS A 7 -9.38 -24.24 -58.74
N TRP A 8 -8.44 -24.23 -57.79
CA TRP A 8 -8.57 -25.01 -56.56
C TRP A 8 -8.29 -24.08 -55.37
N MET A 9 -9.35 -23.77 -54.63
CA MET A 9 -9.27 -23.25 -53.28
C MET A 9 -8.69 -24.35 -52.40
N ALA A 10 -7.55 -24.09 -51.76
CA ALA A 10 -7.13 -24.84 -50.59
C ALA A 10 -7.44 -23.99 -49.36
N SER A 11 -8.60 -24.26 -48.76
CA SER A 11 -8.94 -23.77 -47.41
C SER A 11 -7.93 -24.34 -46.42
N LEU A 12 -7.04 -23.48 -45.91
CA LEU A 12 -6.25 -23.78 -44.72
C LEU A 12 -7.07 -23.33 -43.51
N LEU A 13 -7.74 -24.28 -42.87
CA LEU A 13 -8.39 -24.09 -41.58
C LEU A 13 -7.29 -24.03 -40.52
N VAL A 14 -6.82 -22.83 -40.18
CA VAL A 14 -5.97 -22.63 -39.01
C VAL A 14 -6.88 -22.46 -37.80
N LEU A 15 -7.06 -23.54 -37.04
CA LEU A 15 -7.57 -23.51 -35.67
C LEU A 15 -6.52 -22.83 -34.78
N VAL A 16 -6.59 -21.50 -34.67
CA VAL A 16 -5.92 -20.81 -33.58
C VAL A 16 -6.78 -20.99 -32.34
N ALA A 17 -6.27 -21.79 -31.40
CA ALA A 17 -6.80 -21.93 -30.07
C ALA A 17 -6.97 -20.55 -29.43
N ALA A 18 -8.22 -20.18 -29.16
CA ALA A 18 -8.53 -19.04 -28.32
C ALA A 18 -8.09 -19.36 -26.88
N CYS A 19 -6.88 -18.97 -26.52
CA CYS A 19 -6.53 -18.75 -25.13
C CYS A 19 -7.34 -17.54 -24.66
N GLY A 20 -8.51 -17.81 -24.07
CA GLY A 20 -9.28 -16.84 -23.32
C GLY A 20 -8.46 -16.37 -22.12
N GLY A 21 -7.64 -15.34 -22.33
CA GLY A 21 -7.21 -14.48 -21.25
C GLY A 21 -8.42 -13.66 -20.83
N GLU A 22 -9.07 -14.09 -19.77
CA GLU A 22 -10.10 -13.32 -19.09
C GLU A 22 -9.41 -12.06 -18.54
N SER A 23 -9.40 -10.99 -19.33
CA SER A 23 -9.13 -9.65 -18.83
C SER A 23 -10.28 -9.32 -17.89
N SER A 24 -10.05 -9.46 -16.58
CA SER A 24 -10.95 -8.89 -15.58
C SER A 24 -11.26 -7.45 -16.00
N PRO A 25 -12.53 -7.08 -16.18
CA PRO A 25 -12.87 -5.68 -16.39
C PRO A 25 -12.38 -4.93 -15.15
N GLY A 26 -11.50 -3.96 -15.35
CA GLY A 26 -11.20 -2.98 -14.31
C GLY A 26 -12.51 -2.31 -13.86
N PRO A 27 -12.54 -1.72 -12.65
CA PRO A 27 -13.73 -1.03 -12.17
C PRO A 27 -14.22 -0.03 -13.22
N GLU A 28 -15.53 0.02 -13.44
CA GLU A 28 -16.12 0.92 -14.42
C GLU A 28 -15.63 2.36 -14.20
N PRO A 29 -15.24 3.09 -15.26
CA PRO A 29 -14.88 4.49 -15.14
C PRO A 29 -16.12 5.27 -14.67
N GLY A 30 -16.14 5.68 -13.41
CA GLY A 30 -17.20 6.54 -12.88
C GLY A 30 -17.80 6.18 -11.52
N VAL A 31 -17.27 5.21 -10.77
CA VAL A 31 -17.60 5.18 -9.32
C VAL A 31 -16.96 6.42 -8.69
N GLU A 32 -17.77 7.46 -8.55
CA GLU A 32 -17.40 8.70 -7.88
C GLU A 32 -17.16 8.35 -6.41
N PHE A 33 -15.89 8.23 -6.01
CA PHE A 33 -15.45 8.09 -4.61
C PHE A 33 -15.66 9.41 -3.87
N GLY A 34 -16.92 9.86 -3.85
CA GLY A 34 -17.34 11.08 -3.19
C GLY A 34 -17.10 10.98 -1.68
N PRO A 35 -16.77 12.10 -1.02
CA PRO A 35 -16.61 12.13 0.42
C PRO A 35 -17.95 11.79 1.12
N GLY A 36 -17.89 11.11 2.27
CA GLY A 36 -19.06 10.88 3.13
C GLY A 36 -19.79 9.55 2.93
N GLN A 37 -19.17 8.60 2.23
CA GLN A 37 -19.74 7.27 1.98
C GLN A 37 -19.38 6.24 3.07
N GLY A 38 -18.52 6.58 4.03
CA GLY A 38 -18.01 5.63 5.01
C GLY A 38 -17.23 4.50 4.35
N HIS A 39 -17.12 3.35 5.02
CA HIS A 39 -16.45 2.18 4.46
C HIS A 39 -17.31 1.55 3.36
N LEU A 40 -16.79 1.54 2.13
CA LEU A 40 -17.44 0.85 1.03
C LEU A 40 -17.21 -0.66 1.14
N PRO A 41 -18.18 -1.50 0.77
CA PRO A 41 -18.00 -2.94 0.76
C PRO A 41 -16.90 -3.35 -0.22
N ARG A 42 -16.26 -4.50 0.06
CA ARG A 42 -15.32 -5.14 -0.85
C ARG A 42 -15.98 -5.37 -2.21
N GLN A 43 -15.31 -4.95 -3.28
CA GLN A 43 -15.77 -5.18 -4.64
C GLN A 43 -15.26 -6.52 -5.19
N GLU A 44 -15.98 -7.08 -6.15
CA GLU A 44 -15.54 -8.28 -6.87
C GLU A 44 -14.20 -8.01 -7.56
N GLY A 45 -13.26 -8.95 -7.46
CA GLY A 45 -11.92 -8.79 -8.03
C GLY A 45 -10.93 -7.97 -7.18
N GLU A 46 -11.36 -7.31 -6.10
CA GLU A 46 -10.41 -6.66 -5.19
C GLU A 46 -9.50 -7.71 -4.51
N PRO A 47 -8.19 -7.44 -4.41
CA PRO A 47 -7.26 -8.34 -3.72
C PRO A 47 -7.54 -8.39 -2.22
N ASP A 48 -7.06 -9.45 -1.56
CA ASP A 48 -7.14 -9.59 -0.10
C ASP A 48 -6.26 -8.57 0.64
N GLN A 49 -5.23 -8.04 -0.02
CA GLN A 49 -4.30 -7.10 0.59
C GLN A 49 -3.63 -6.25 -0.48
N ILE A 50 -3.26 -5.03 -0.11
CA ILE A 50 -2.49 -4.10 -0.96
C ILE A 50 -1.36 -3.45 -0.17
N GLN A 51 -0.39 -2.93 -0.89
CA GLN A 51 0.60 -2.01 -0.33
C GLN A 51 0.49 -0.69 -1.09
N VAL A 52 0.33 0.42 -0.36
CA VAL A 52 0.25 1.77 -0.93
C VAL A 52 1.35 2.66 -0.38
N GLN A 53 1.65 3.72 -1.11
CA GLN A 53 2.41 4.87 -0.64
C GLN A 53 1.48 6.08 -0.63
N HIS A 54 1.57 6.96 0.35
CA HIS A 54 0.72 8.16 0.39
C HIS A 54 1.45 9.44 0.77
N ILE A 55 0.91 10.56 0.29
CA ILE A 55 1.26 11.92 0.69
C ILE A 55 0.05 12.51 1.41
N LEU A 56 0.20 12.89 2.67
CA LEU A 56 -0.83 13.60 3.44
C LEU A 56 -0.64 15.12 3.30
N ILE A 57 -1.66 15.81 2.80
CA ILE A 57 -1.75 17.27 2.84
C ILE A 57 -2.83 17.64 3.87
N GLY A 58 -2.39 18.06 5.05
CA GLY A 58 -3.29 18.36 6.15
C GLY A 58 -4.11 19.63 5.94
N VAL A 59 -5.36 19.56 6.37
CA VAL A 59 -6.27 20.72 6.45
C VAL A 59 -6.29 21.21 7.89
N ARG A 60 -6.27 22.53 8.09
CA ARG A 60 -6.48 23.12 9.42
C ARG A 60 -7.89 22.81 9.91
N SER A 61 -8.00 21.88 10.83
CA SER A 61 -9.24 21.47 11.50
C SER A 61 -8.96 21.22 12.99
N SER A 62 -10.01 21.13 13.81
CA SER A 62 -9.86 20.78 15.22
C SER A 62 -9.28 19.37 15.35
N GLY A 63 -8.02 19.25 15.79
CA GLY A 63 -7.33 17.97 15.97
C GLY A 63 -6.47 17.49 14.78
N SER A 64 -6.31 18.30 13.72
CA SER A 64 -5.40 18.02 12.60
C SER A 64 -4.06 18.76 12.74
N PRO A 65 -2.93 18.17 12.29
CA PRO A 65 -1.63 18.86 12.24
C PRO A 65 -1.54 19.94 11.15
N GLY A 66 -2.52 20.03 10.24
CA GLY A 66 -2.48 20.94 9.09
C GLY A 66 -2.60 22.42 9.44
N THR A 67 -1.85 23.28 8.74
CA THR A 67 -1.90 24.75 8.92
C THR A 67 -2.70 25.47 7.83
N ARG A 68 -2.99 24.79 6.72
CA ARG A 68 -3.59 25.37 5.50
C ARG A 68 -5.11 25.41 5.54
N SER A 69 -5.71 26.30 4.74
CA SER A 69 -7.14 26.24 4.46
C SER A 69 -7.48 24.97 3.68
N ARG A 70 -8.77 24.58 3.67
CA ARG A 70 -9.22 23.46 2.85
C ARG A 70 -8.90 23.68 1.36
N GLN A 71 -9.14 24.89 0.85
CA GLN A 71 -8.91 25.20 -0.56
C GLN A 71 -7.43 25.15 -0.93
N ASP A 72 -6.55 25.68 -0.07
CA ASP A 72 -5.10 25.65 -0.33
C ASP A 72 -4.54 24.22 -0.29
N ALA A 73 -5.05 23.39 0.63
CA ALA A 73 -4.71 21.98 0.69
C ALA A 73 -5.20 21.22 -0.55
N GLU A 74 -6.40 21.52 -1.03
CA GLU A 74 -6.97 20.93 -2.26
C GLU A 74 -6.16 21.30 -3.50
N ASN A 75 -5.78 22.58 -3.63
CA ASN A 75 -4.95 23.07 -4.73
C ASN A 75 -3.59 22.36 -4.72
N LEU A 76 -2.93 22.29 -3.57
CA LEU A 76 -1.65 21.59 -3.44
C LEU A 76 -1.79 20.09 -3.71
N ALA A 77 -2.85 19.45 -3.22
CA ALA A 77 -3.07 18.03 -3.46
C ALA A 77 -3.30 17.72 -4.94
N THR A 78 -4.01 18.59 -5.65
CA THR A 78 -4.26 18.48 -7.09
C THR A 78 -2.96 18.66 -7.88
N GLU A 79 -2.13 19.65 -7.54
CA GLU A 79 -0.80 19.84 -8.15
C GLU A 79 0.08 18.59 -7.97
N LEU A 80 0.16 18.06 -6.75
CA LEU A 80 0.98 16.88 -6.44
C LEU A 80 0.44 15.61 -7.10
N LEU A 81 -0.87 15.49 -7.26
CA LEU A 81 -1.49 14.39 -8.02
C LEU A 81 -1.04 14.42 -9.48
N GLU A 82 -1.06 15.59 -10.12
CA GLU A 82 -0.61 15.76 -11.51
C GLU A 82 0.87 15.43 -11.67
N ARG A 83 1.71 15.92 -10.77
CA ARG A 83 3.15 15.62 -10.73
C ARG A 83 3.43 14.13 -10.56
N ALA A 84 2.73 13.48 -9.63
CA ALA A 84 2.84 12.04 -9.40
C ALA A 84 2.40 11.23 -10.63
N ARG A 85 1.28 11.61 -11.27
CA ARG A 85 0.79 10.98 -12.51
C ARG A 85 1.72 11.23 -13.70
N SER A 86 2.45 12.33 -13.70
CA SER A 86 3.47 12.68 -14.70
C SER A 86 4.80 11.92 -14.50
N GLY A 87 4.91 11.09 -13.46
CA GLY A 87 6.05 10.22 -13.23
C GLY A 87 7.14 10.79 -12.32
N GLU A 88 6.90 11.91 -11.62
CA GLU A 88 7.82 12.39 -10.59
C GLU A 88 8.02 11.32 -9.50
N ASN A 89 9.22 11.28 -8.91
CA ASN A 89 9.54 10.28 -7.90
C ASN A 89 8.63 10.45 -6.67
N PHE A 90 7.72 9.50 -6.48
CA PHE A 90 6.73 9.57 -5.42
C PHE A 90 7.36 9.59 -4.02
N SER A 91 8.50 8.91 -3.80
CA SER A 91 9.16 8.92 -2.49
C SER A 91 9.77 10.29 -2.16
N ASP A 92 10.21 11.03 -3.16
CA ASP A 92 10.71 12.39 -2.98
C ASP A 92 9.54 13.34 -2.68
N LEU A 93 8.42 13.21 -3.39
CA LEU A 93 7.18 13.93 -3.08
C LEU A 93 6.71 13.67 -1.64
N VAL A 94 6.74 12.42 -1.18
CA VAL A 94 6.39 12.07 0.21
C VAL A 94 7.30 12.76 1.21
N ARG A 95 8.63 12.73 1.00
CA ARG A 95 9.58 13.37 1.91
C ARG A 95 9.44 14.88 1.96
N THR A 96 9.11 15.51 0.83
CA THR A 96 9.02 16.97 0.71
C THR A 96 7.69 17.51 1.22
N TYR A 97 6.58 16.83 0.94
CA TYR A 97 5.24 17.42 1.11
C TYR A 97 4.36 16.71 2.14
N SER A 98 4.64 15.46 2.50
CA SER A 98 3.75 14.74 3.41
C SER A 98 3.86 15.27 4.84
N GLU A 99 2.70 15.53 5.44
CA GLU A 99 2.58 15.90 6.86
C GLU A 99 2.41 14.67 7.78
N ASP A 100 2.36 13.47 7.18
CA ASP A 100 2.47 12.20 7.90
C ASP A 100 3.95 11.92 8.25
N PRO A 101 4.30 11.44 9.46
CA PRO A 101 5.69 11.29 9.87
C PRO A 101 6.54 10.44 8.93
N VAL A 102 7.56 11.07 8.34
CA VAL A 102 8.56 10.41 7.50
C VAL A 102 9.87 10.24 8.27
N ARG A 103 10.35 9.01 8.39
CA ARG A 103 11.64 8.75 9.04
C ARG A 103 12.80 9.07 8.09
N PRO A 104 13.84 9.78 8.57
CA PRO A 104 15.07 9.97 7.79
C PRO A 104 15.66 8.62 7.36
N GLY A 105 16.07 8.52 6.09
CA GLY A 105 16.69 7.32 5.53
C GLY A 105 15.74 6.14 5.27
N ASP A 106 14.42 6.29 5.48
CA ASP A 106 13.47 5.25 5.09
C ASP A 106 13.49 5.07 3.55
N PRO A 107 13.84 3.87 3.03
CA PRO A 107 13.87 3.64 1.59
C PRO A 107 12.48 3.67 0.95
N LEU A 108 11.40 3.51 1.74
CA LEU A 108 10.02 3.52 1.25
C LEU A 108 9.12 4.35 2.19
N PRO A 109 9.27 5.70 2.21
CA PRO A 109 8.56 6.58 3.12
C PRO A 109 7.04 6.57 2.83
N GLY A 110 6.20 6.79 3.85
CA GLY A 110 4.74 6.85 3.66
C GLY A 110 4.11 5.54 3.16
N SER A 111 4.76 4.39 3.34
CA SER A 111 4.23 3.09 2.91
C SER A 111 3.29 2.47 3.95
N TYR A 112 2.10 2.07 3.51
CA TYR A 112 1.11 1.37 4.31
C TYR A 112 0.77 0.02 3.65
N ARG A 113 0.70 -1.02 4.46
CA ARG A 113 0.16 -2.33 4.06
C ARG A 113 -1.24 -2.45 4.60
N MET A 114 -2.19 -2.81 3.76
CA MET A 114 -3.59 -2.94 4.15
C MET A 114 -4.16 -4.30 3.78
N THR A 115 -5.00 -4.84 4.65
CA THR A 115 -5.84 -6.01 4.34
C THR A 115 -7.25 -5.56 4.05
N ASN A 116 -7.89 -6.20 3.08
CA ASN A 116 -9.28 -5.91 2.73
C ASN A 116 -10.23 -6.38 3.85
N HIS A 117 -11.50 -5.98 3.74
CA HIS A 117 -12.55 -6.37 4.69
C HIS A 117 -12.61 -7.88 4.90
N GLY A 118 -12.68 -8.28 6.16
CA GLY A 118 -12.84 -9.69 6.57
C GLY A 118 -11.60 -10.58 6.38
N VAL A 119 -10.47 -10.04 5.87
CA VAL A 119 -9.24 -10.81 5.71
C VAL A 119 -8.57 -11.01 7.08
N LYS A 120 -8.45 -12.27 7.46
CA LYS A 120 -7.75 -12.72 8.68
C LYS A 120 -6.46 -13.44 8.28
N ASP A 121 -5.50 -13.51 9.20
CA ASP A 121 -4.30 -14.36 9.07
C ASP A 121 -3.43 -14.06 7.82
N SER A 122 -3.31 -12.78 7.47
CA SER A 122 -2.49 -12.34 6.34
C SER A 122 -1.04 -12.84 6.48
N ALA A 123 -0.37 -13.06 5.35
CA ALA A 123 1.03 -13.51 5.34
C ALA A 123 1.94 -12.54 6.11
N TRP A 124 1.61 -11.25 6.10
CA TRP A 124 2.30 -10.20 6.84
C TRP A 124 2.06 -10.28 8.35
N GLN A 125 0.83 -10.50 8.81
CA GLN A 125 0.56 -10.75 10.25
C GLN A 125 1.31 -11.99 10.76
N LYS A 126 1.33 -13.07 9.95
CA LYS A 126 2.12 -14.27 10.29
C LYS A 126 3.62 -13.96 10.37
N GLU A 127 4.15 -13.06 9.55
CA GLU A 127 5.56 -12.64 9.65
C GLU A 127 5.82 -11.82 10.90
N ALA A 128 4.90 -10.95 11.32
CA ALA A 128 5.01 -10.22 12.58
C ALA A 128 5.09 -11.18 13.77
N VAL A 129 4.22 -12.20 13.79
CA VAL A 129 4.24 -13.26 14.82
C VAL A 129 5.56 -14.03 14.79
N ARG A 130 6.03 -14.45 13.61
CA ARG A 130 7.34 -15.13 13.48
C ARG A 130 8.50 -14.26 13.96
N ALA A 131 8.48 -12.96 13.67
CA ALA A 131 9.49 -12.03 14.15
C ALA A 131 9.48 -11.92 15.68
N GLN A 132 8.30 -11.89 16.30
CA GLN A 132 8.16 -11.88 17.76
C GLN A 132 8.68 -13.17 18.39
N THR A 133 8.33 -14.34 17.85
CA THR A 133 8.85 -15.62 18.35
C THR A 133 10.37 -15.70 18.23
N ARG A 134 10.95 -15.28 17.09
CA ARG A 134 12.42 -15.24 16.93
C ARG A 134 13.08 -14.36 17.97
N TYR A 135 12.53 -13.16 18.22
CA TYR A 135 13.06 -12.25 19.24
C TYR A 135 12.99 -12.85 20.64
N GLN A 136 11.86 -13.46 21.02
CA GLN A 136 11.68 -14.11 22.31
C GLN A 136 12.72 -15.21 22.53
N ASN A 137 12.91 -16.08 21.54
CA ASN A 137 13.88 -17.17 21.60
C ASN A 137 15.33 -16.63 21.73
N ILE A 138 15.70 -15.62 20.92
CA ILE A 138 17.03 -15.00 21.02
C ILE A 138 17.26 -14.41 22.42
N MET A 139 16.27 -13.69 22.97
CA MET A 139 16.41 -13.10 24.30
C MET A 139 16.47 -14.16 25.40
N GLU A 140 15.80 -15.30 25.23
CA GLU A 140 15.91 -16.44 26.15
C GLU A 140 17.30 -17.07 26.08
N ASP A 141 17.82 -17.33 24.88
CA ASP A 141 19.16 -17.88 24.67
C ASP A 141 20.26 -16.96 25.25
N LEU A 142 20.15 -15.65 25.01
CA LEU A 142 21.08 -14.65 25.57
C LEU A 142 21.04 -14.63 27.11
N ARG A 143 19.85 -14.73 27.71
CA ARG A 143 19.72 -14.80 29.17
C ARG A 143 20.35 -16.08 29.72
N ASN A 144 20.06 -17.23 29.12
CA ASN A 144 20.61 -18.51 29.52
C ASN A 144 22.15 -18.53 29.40
N ALA A 145 22.70 -17.96 28.32
CA ALA A 145 24.15 -17.85 28.13
C ALA A 145 24.81 -16.95 29.18
N ARG A 146 24.16 -15.84 29.55
CA ARG A 146 24.63 -14.96 30.63
C ARG A 146 24.61 -15.66 31.99
N GLU A 147 23.53 -16.37 32.31
CA GLU A 147 23.40 -17.13 33.56
C GLU A 147 24.43 -18.26 33.67
N ALA A 148 24.75 -18.92 32.56
CA ALA A 148 25.80 -19.93 32.47
C ALA A 148 27.24 -19.35 32.51
N GLY A 149 27.40 -18.02 32.52
CA GLY A 149 28.71 -17.37 32.48
C GLY A 149 29.42 -17.43 31.12
N HIS A 150 28.70 -17.83 30.06
CA HIS A 150 29.21 -17.92 28.69
C HIS A 150 29.13 -16.59 27.93
N LEU A 151 28.47 -15.58 28.49
CA LEU A 151 28.28 -14.28 27.88
C LEU A 151 28.55 -13.17 28.89
N SER A 152 29.44 -12.23 28.53
CA SER A 152 29.73 -11.08 29.38
C SER A 152 28.53 -10.13 29.45
N PRO A 153 28.43 -9.26 30.48
CA PRO A 153 27.39 -8.23 30.51
C PRO A 153 27.41 -7.27 29.31
N GLU A 154 28.60 -6.95 28.79
CA GLU A 154 28.78 -6.07 27.63
C GLU A 154 28.31 -6.74 26.33
N ASP A 155 28.68 -8.00 26.12
CA ASP A 155 28.22 -8.77 24.96
C ASP A 155 26.72 -9.02 25.03
N PHE A 156 26.18 -9.32 26.21
CA PHE A 156 24.75 -9.44 26.43
C PHE A 156 24.01 -8.16 26.02
N GLN A 157 24.52 -6.99 26.42
CA GLN A 157 23.91 -5.71 26.04
C GLN A 157 23.97 -5.49 24.53
N THR A 158 25.13 -5.74 23.92
CA THR A 158 25.35 -5.58 22.47
C THR A 158 24.42 -6.46 21.65
N GLU A 159 24.38 -7.76 21.96
CA GLU A 159 23.53 -8.72 21.25
C GLU A 159 22.04 -8.48 21.52
N SER A 160 21.66 -8.09 22.74
CA SER A 160 20.28 -7.72 23.06
C SER A 160 19.83 -6.49 22.27
N THR A 161 20.69 -5.47 22.14
CA THR A 161 20.40 -4.28 21.33
C THR A 161 20.26 -4.65 19.86
N ARG A 162 21.12 -5.52 19.33
CA ARG A 162 21.04 -6.00 17.96
C ARG A 162 19.74 -6.78 17.71
N ALA A 163 19.41 -7.73 18.58
CA ALA A 163 18.17 -8.50 18.51
C ALA A 163 16.93 -7.59 18.56
N GLN A 164 16.96 -6.57 19.42
CA GLN A 164 15.90 -5.56 19.51
C GLN A 164 15.75 -4.75 18.21
N GLN A 165 16.86 -4.34 17.59
CA GLN A 165 16.85 -3.61 16.32
C GLN A 165 16.32 -4.48 15.17
N ASP A 166 16.75 -5.74 15.09
CA ASP A 166 16.28 -6.69 14.09
C ASP A 166 14.79 -7.00 14.25
N TYR A 167 14.32 -7.16 15.49
CA TYR A 167 12.90 -7.31 15.80
C TYR A 167 12.09 -6.08 15.38
N GLN A 168 12.53 -4.87 15.72
CA GLN A 168 11.87 -3.62 15.31
C GLN A 168 11.82 -3.48 13.78
N LYS A 169 12.89 -3.85 13.08
CA LYS A 169 12.95 -3.84 11.62
C LYS A 169 11.94 -4.82 11.01
N ALA A 170 11.90 -6.05 11.51
CA ALA A 170 11.01 -7.11 11.01
C ALA A 170 9.53 -6.82 11.30
N THR A 171 9.21 -6.37 12.51
CA THR A 171 7.83 -6.02 12.89
C THR A 171 7.31 -4.84 12.10
N ARG A 172 8.11 -3.77 11.91
CA ARG A 172 7.69 -2.64 11.07
C ARG A 172 7.44 -3.07 9.62
N ALA A 173 8.30 -3.90 9.06
CA ALA A 173 8.11 -4.43 7.71
C ALA A 173 6.83 -5.27 7.57
N SER A 174 6.34 -5.81 8.69
CA SER A 174 5.17 -6.68 8.81
C SER A 174 3.93 -5.98 9.36
N GLN A 175 4.00 -4.69 9.66
CA GLN A 175 2.84 -3.94 10.15
C GLN A 175 1.80 -3.86 9.04
N VAL A 176 0.56 -4.21 9.38
CA VAL A 176 -0.59 -4.22 8.50
C VAL A 176 -1.73 -3.49 9.19
N PHE A 177 -2.47 -2.72 8.42
CA PHE A 177 -3.65 -2.00 8.87
C PHE A 177 -4.89 -2.62 8.22
N PRO A 178 -5.82 -3.20 8.99
CA PRO A 178 -7.10 -3.61 8.45
C PRO A 178 -7.82 -2.42 7.81
N ARG A 179 -8.43 -2.62 6.63
CA ARG A 179 -9.19 -1.56 5.93
C ARG A 179 -10.22 -0.91 6.84
N ASP A 180 -10.85 -1.70 7.71
CA ASP A 180 -11.84 -1.25 8.70
C ASP A 180 -11.28 -0.35 9.82
N GLU A 181 -9.97 -0.37 10.06
CA GLU A 181 -9.29 0.41 11.09
C GLU A 181 -8.67 1.71 10.53
N MET A 182 -8.83 1.97 9.23
CA MET A 182 -8.32 3.16 8.57
C MET A 182 -9.45 4.16 8.32
N VAL A 183 -9.08 5.40 7.97
CA VAL A 183 -10.08 6.36 7.49
C VAL A 183 -10.68 5.85 6.17
N PRO A 184 -12.02 5.81 6.02
CA PRO A 184 -12.65 5.11 4.92
C PRO A 184 -12.16 5.48 3.52
N ALA A 185 -11.91 6.77 3.27
CA ALA A 185 -11.49 7.24 1.95
C ALA A 185 -10.14 6.64 1.53
N PHE A 186 -9.27 6.30 2.48
CA PHE A 186 -7.96 5.71 2.21
C PHE A 186 -8.09 4.31 1.61
N GLY A 187 -8.98 3.49 2.16
CA GLY A 187 -9.30 2.17 1.61
C GLY A 187 -10.13 2.25 0.33
N ASN A 188 -11.14 3.14 0.30
CA ASN A 188 -12.03 3.31 -0.86
C ASN A 188 -11.26 3.73 -2.12
N VAL A 189 -10.22 4.56 -1.98
CA VAL A 189 -9.35 4.92 -3.09
C VAL A 189 -8.25 3.88 -3.32
N GLY A 190 -7.64 3.33 -2.27
CA GLY A 190 -6.47 2.47 -2.40
C GLY A 190 -6.72 1.13 -3.11
N PHE A 191 -7.83 0.44 -2.78
CA PHE A 191 -8.11 -0.92 -3.29
C PHE A 191 -8.45 -0.98 -4.79
N PRO A 192 -9.23 -0.04 -5.35
CA PRO A 192 -9.57 -0.06 -6.77
C PRO A 192 -8.42 0.32 -7.71
N LEU A 193 -7.39 1.02 -7.22
CA LEU A 193 -6.24 1.43 -8.04
C LEU A 193 -5.51 0.21 -8.62
N ALA A 194 -5.04 0.30 -9.86
CA ALA A 194 -4.07 -0.63 -10.43
C ALA A 194 -2.67 -0.43 -9.81
N VAL A 195 -1.80 -1.45 -9.87
CA VAL A 195 -0.41 -1.29 -9.40
C VAL A 195 0.30 -0.21 -10.22
N GLY A 196 0.87 0.78 -9.52
CA GLY A 196 1.51 1.95 -10.09
C GLY A 196 0.58 3.15 -10.27
N GLU A 197 -0.74 2.96 -10.22
CA GLU A 197 -1.71 4.03 -10.38
C GLU A 197 -1.75 4.96 -9.15
N VAL A 198 -2.14 6.22 -9.40
CA VAL A 198 -2.24 7.27 -8.38
C VAL A 198 -3.65 7.86 -8.34
N GLY A 199 -4.27 7.79 -7.16
CA GLY A 199 -5.57 8.36 -6.84
C GLY A 199 -5.48 9.48 -5.79
N LEU A 200 -6.59 10.19 -5.62
CA LEU A 200 -6.75 11.24 -4.62
C LEU A 200 -7.95 10.91 -3.72
N ALA A 201 -7.70 10.83 -2.42
CA ALA A 201 -8.76 10.80 -1.41
C ALA A 201 -9.00 12.25 -0.93
N PRO A 202 -10.16 12.85 -1.24
CA PRO A 202 -10.45 14.23 -0.87
C PRO A 202 -10.68 14.35 0.65
N TYR A 203 -10.38 15.52 1.21
CA TYR A 203 -10.68 15.81 2.60
C TYR A 203 -12.18 15.63 2.89
N HIS A 204 -12.48 14.92 3.98
CA HIS A 204 -13.81 14.79 4.54
C HIS A 204 -13.69 14.71 6.07
N PRO A 205 -14.45 15.49 6.85
CA PRO A 205 -14.32 15.53 8.31
C PRO A 205 -14.49 14.19 9.03
N LYS A 206 -15.09 13.18 8.37
CA LYS A 206 -15.25 11.83 8.92
C LYS A 206 -14.44 10.77 8.19
N ASP A 207 -14.34 10.88 6.86
CA ASP A 207 -13.87 9.77 6.01
C ASP A 207 -12.40 9.96 5.61
N SER A 208 -11.88 11.17 5.80
CA SER A 208 -10.52 11.59 5.50
C SER A 208 -10.18 12.82 6.38
N SER A 209 -10.32 12.66 7.69
CA SER A 209 -10.35 13.78 8.66
C SER A 209 -9.00 14.49 8.82
N PHE A 210 -7.91 13.82 8.47
CA PHE A 210 -6.55 14.38 8.53
C PHE A 210 -6.27 15.37 7.40
N GLY A 211 -6.87 15.18 6.22
CA GLY A 211 -6.61 16.03 5.06
C GLY A 211 -6.90 15.33 3.74
N PHE A 212 -6.19 15.78 2.69
CA PHE A 212 -6.17 15.13 1.39
C PHE A 212 -5.06 14.09 1.35
N HIS A 213 -5.33 12.93 0.76
CA HIS A 213 -4.31 11.90 0.57
C HIS A 213 -4.11 11.62 -0.91
N ILE A 214 -2.89 11.81 -1.41
CA ILE A 214 -2.48 11.32 -2.73
C ILE A 214 -1.97 9.90 -2.51
N ILE A 215 -2.58 8.91 -3.14
CA ILE A 215 -2.33 7.48 -2.85
C ILE A 215 -1.82 6.81 -4.13
N LYS A 216 -0.64 6.20 -4.05
CA LYS A 216 -0.07 5.36 -5.10
C LYS A 216 -0.12 3.89 -4.69
N ARG A 217 -0.67 3.02 -5.52
CA ARG A 217 -0.61 1.57 -5.25
C ARG A 217 0.74 1.00 -5.67
N LEU A 218 1.39 0.27 -4.76
CA LEU A 218 2.68 -0.38 -4.98
C LEU A 218 2.55 -1.88 -5.25
N LYS A 219 1.54 -2.53 -4.64
CA LYS A 219 1.23 -3.96 -4.78
C LYS A 219 -0.28 -4.17 -4.67
#